data_AF-A0A1V4S0C4-F1
#
_entry.id   AF-A0A1V4S0C4-F1
#
_cell.length_a   1.000
_cell.length_b   1.000
_cell.length_c   1.000
_cell.angle_alpha   90.00
_cell.angle_beta   90.00
_cell.angle_gamma   90.00
#
_symmetry.space_group_name_H-M   'P 1'
#
loop_
_entity.id
_entity.type
_entity.pdbx_description
1 polymer ?
#
loop_
_entity_poly.entity_id
_entity_poly.type
_entity_poly.pdbx_seq_one_letter_code
_entity_poly.pdbx_strand_id
1 'polypeptide(L)' 'MKRIGVIGAGSWGTALANLLAQKGMDVTLWAREQEVFDQMLHERVN' A
#
# COMPACT_ATOMS: atom_id res chain seq x y z
N MET A 1 1.89 9.91 -16.96
CA MET A 1 1.13 9.22 -15.89
C MET A 1 1.47 9.86 -14.55
N LYS A 2 0.50 10.09 -13.67
CA LYS A 2 0.77 10.62 -12.31
C LYS A 2 1.08 9.44 -11.39
N ARG A 3 2.22 9.48 -10.70
CA ARG A 3 2.65 8.49 -9.70
C ARG A 3 2.26 8.98 -8.30
N ILE A 4 1.72 8.09 -7.48
CA ILE A 4 1.26 8.41 -6.13
C ILE A 4 2.02 7.55 -5.13
N GLY A 5 2.67 8.19 -4.16
CA GLY A 5 3.24 7.51 -2.99
C GLY A 5 2.29 7.62 -1.79
N VAL A 6 1.97 6.49 -1.17
CA VAL A 6 1.26 6.43 0.12
C VAL A 6 2.24 5.97 1.18
N ILE A 7 2.50 6.81 2.18
CA ILE A 7 3.43 6.51 3.28
C ILE A 7 2.63 6.00 4.47
N GLY A 8 2.94 4.78 4.92
CA GLY A 8 2.26 4.10 6.02
C GLY A 8 1.31 3.02 5.51
N ALA A 9 1.65 1.76 5.76
CA ALA A 9 0.89 0.58 5.34
C ALA A 9 -0.14 0.08 6.37
N GLY A 10 -0.58 0.94 7.29
CA GLY A 10 -1.69 0.65 8.19
C GLY A 10 -3.04 0.65 7.47
N SER A 11 -4.13 0.39 8.22
CA SER A 11 -5.47 0.14 7.64
C SER A 11 -5.93 1.21 6.64
N TRP A 12 -5.78 2.49 6.99
CA TRP A 12 -6.20 3.61 6.13
C TRP A 12 -5.28 3.82 4.93
N GLY A 13 -3.96 3.67 5.09
CA GLY A 13 -3.00 3.83 4.01
C GLY A 13 -3.15 2.73 2.96
N THR A 14 -3.32 1.49 3.41
CA THR A 14 -3.60 0.33 2.56
C THR A 14 -4.95 0.48 1.84
N ALA A 15 -6.01 0.91 2.55
CA ALA A 15 -7.31 1.16 1.93
C ALA A 15 -7.25 2.25 0.85
N LEU A 16 -6.56 3.37 1.13
CA LEU A 16 -6.38 4.45 0.17
C LEU A 16 -5.56 3.99 -1.05
N ALA A 17 -4.44 3.31 -0.83
CA ALA A 17 -3.60 2.79 -1.90
C ALA A 17 -4.38 1.84 -2.82
N ASN A 18 -5.17 0.93 -2.24
CA ASN A 18 -6.03 0.02 -3.00
C ASN A 18 -7.10 0.77 -3.81
N LEU A 19 -7.79 1.74 -3.23
CA LEU A 19 -8.78 2.56 -3.94
C LEU A 19 -8.15 3.28 -5.15
N LEU A 20 -6.95 3.85 -4.96
CA LEU A 20 -6.26 4.56 -6.02
C LEU A 20 -5.77 3.61 -7.14
N ALA A 21 -5.25 2.44 -6.76
CA ALA A 21 -4.80 1.42 -7.70
C ALA A 21 -5.98 0.88 -8.55
N GLN A 22 -7.15 0.64 -7.94
CA GLN A 22 -8.37 0.23 -8.64
C GLN A 22 -8.86 1.26 -9.68
N LYS A 23 -8.49 2.53 -9.52
CA LYS A 23 -8.77 3.61 -10.49
C LYS A 23 -7.72 3.71 -11.60
N GLY A 24 -6.78 2.77 -11.70
CA GLY A 24 -5.75 2.72 -12.74
C GLY A 24 -4.60 3.70 -12.54
N MET A 25 -4.41 4.22 -11.32
CA MET A 25 -3.26 5.06 -10.99
C MET A 25 -2.05 4.19 -10.62
N ASP A 26 -0.84 4.70 -10.92
CA ASP A 26 0.42 4.08 -10.52
C ASP A 26 0.71 4.46 -9.06
N VAL A 27 0.56 3.50 -8.15
CA VAL A 27 0.58 3.70 -6.70
C VAL A 27 1.70 2.88 -6.08
N THR A 28 2.52 3.52 -5.25
CA THR A 28 3.51 2.85 -4.39
C THR A 28 3.08 3.02 -2.93
N LEU A 29 2.85 1.90 -2.23
CA LEU A 29 2.59 1.88 -0.79
C LEU A 29 3.88 1.58 -0.03
N TRP A 30 4.23 2.44 0.93
CA TRP A 30 5.41 2.29 1.77
C TRP A 30 5.04 1.81 3.17
N ALA A 31 5.61 0.65 3.56
CA ALA A 31 5.68 0.20 4.94
C ALA A 31 7.05 0.60 5.51
N ARG A 32 7.11 0.99 6.79
CA ARG A 32 8.37 1.33 7.46
C ARG A 32 9.02 0.07 8.04
N GLU A 33 8.22 -0.79 8.64
CA GLU A 33 8.63 -2.03 9.28
C GLU A 33 8.64 -3.18 8.25
N GLN A 34 9.75 -3.93 8.19
CA GLN A 34 9.90 -5.04 7.25
C GLN A 34 8.90 -6.17 7.54
N GLU A 35 8.60 -6.44 8.81
CA GLU A 35 7.64 -7.49 9.17
C GLU A 35 6.24 -7.20 8.61
N VAL A 36 5.81 -5.94 8.61
CA VAL A 36 4.53 -5.52 8.02
C VAL A 36 4.53 -5.76 6.51
N PHE A 37 5.61 -5.41 5.82
CA PHE A 37 5.74 -5.70 4.39
C PHE A 37 5.66 -7.21 4.10
N ASP A 38 6.36 -8.03 4.87
CA ASP A 38 6.40 -9.48 4.69
C ASP A 38 5.03 -10.13 4.97
N GLN A 39 4.31 -9.67 6.00
CA GLN A 39 2.92 -10.09 6.28
C GLN A 39 1.99 -9.73 5.12
N MET A 40 2.07 -8.50 4.61
CA MET A 40 1.24 -8.08 3.48
C MET A 40 1.55 -8.88 2.21
N LEU A 41 2.82 -9.21 1.96
CA LEU A 41 3.25 -9.93 0.77
C LEU A 41 2.86 -11.41 0.80
N HIS A 42 3.04 -12.07 1.96
CA HIS A 42 2.85 -13.52 2.07
C HIS A 42 1.46 -13.91 2.60
N GLU A 43 0.94 -13.15 3.57
CA GLU A 43 -0.32 -13.46 4.26
C GLU A 43 -1.49 -12.63 3.74
N ARG A 44 -1.21 -11.51 3.04
CA ARG A 44 -2.20 -10.53 2.59
C ARG A 44 -3.01 -9.92 3.72
N VAL A 45 -2.34 -9.70 4.85
CA VAL A 45 -2.84 -9.01 6.04
C VAL A 45 -1.96 -7.80 6.30
N ASN A 46 -2.58 -6.70 6.73
CA ASN A 46 -1.93 -5.42 7.00
C ASN A 46 -1.90 -5.10 8.49
#